data_AF-A0A523CGM0-F1
#
_entry.id   AF-A0A523CGM0-F1
#
_cell.length_a   1.000
_cell.length_b   1.000
_cell.length_c   1.000
_cell.angle_alpha   90.00
_cell.angle_beta   90.00
_cell.angle_gamma   90.00
#
_symmetry.space_group_name_H-M   'P 1'
#
loop_
_entity.id
_entity.type
_entity.pdbx_description
1 polymer ?
#
loop_
_entity_poly.entity_id
_entity_poly.type
_entity_poly.pdbx_seq_one_letter_code
_entity_poly.pdbx_strand_id
1 'polypeptide(L)'
;MDLSSLLESLRQLVSNPSSNMAAASLALAVVVVFVLVIAVVIMIFIVRPKDSRAAGVDTPPAERRASAVATLLRRRRAPIIALLCFIALVSTYVSSGTDSYCSGTCHSMQDASSAWSASPHASSRCVSCHETSVADAAMTRTRHLVASVAGRDTLVARKRVSSLRCLGCHGAIRGGTTTSERGIVVEHGYIIAAGMECLECHASVGHGSGAAGRGVMGRCLTCHDGERALNACFVCHEGDPSMAAAAGRDFGSVTLPPPRCDGCHAAP
;
A
#
# COMPACT_ATOMS: atom_id res chain seq x y z
N MET A 1 15.43 -3.35 -31.01
CA MET A 1 14.24 -3.90 -30.33
C MET A 1 13.20 -4.19 -31.40
N ASP A 2 12.76 -5.43 -31.50
CA ASP A 2 11.80 -5.85 -32.54
C ASP A 2 10.36 -5.52 -32.12
N LEU A 3 9.52 -5.07 -33.05
CA LEU A 3 8.14 -4.62 -32.79
C LEU A 3 7.28 -5.74 -32.17
N SER A 4 7.56 -6.98 -32.59
CA SER A 4 6.96 -8.22 -32.07
C SER A 4 7.17 -8.38 -30.55
N SER A 5 8.41 -8.16 -30.09
CA SER A 5 8.80 -8.28 -28.67
C SER A 5 8.18 -7.19 -27.80
N LEU A 6 7.97 -6.00 -28.36
CA LEU A 6 7.29 -4.88 -27.71
C LEU A 6 5.79 -5.15 -27.57
N LEU A 7 5.15 -5.67 -28.63
CA LEU A 7 3.74 -6.07 -28.63
C LEU A 7 3.46 -7.19 -27.63
N GLU A 8 4.35 -8.18 -27.56
CA GLU A 8 4.21 -9.28 -26.60
C GLU A 8 4.41 -8.79 -25.16
N SER A 9 5.39 -7.90 -24.93
CA SER A 9 5.61 -7.26 -23.63
C SER A 9 4.40 -6.42 -23.20
N LEU A 10 3.78 -5.66 -24.12
CA LEU A 10 2.56 -4.90 -23.87
C LEU A 10 1.38 -5.84 -23.59
N ARG A 11 1.23 -6.90 -24.38
CA ARG A 11 0.17 -7.89 -24.20
C ARG A 11 0.28 -8.57 -22.85
N GLN A 12 1.48 -8.98 -22.45
CA GLN A 12 1.76 -9.55 -21.14
C GLN A 12 1.54 -8.56 -20.01
N LEU A 13 1.89 -7.30 -20.18
CA LEU A 13 1.64 -6.25 -19.19
C LEU A 13 0.13 -6.00 -19.01
N VAL A 14 -0.65 -6.07 -20.10
CA VAL A 14 -2.11 -5.92 -20.08
C VAL A 14 -2.79 -7.15 -19.51
N SER A 15 -2.34 -8.35 -19.85
CA SER A 15 -2.95 -9.61 -19.36
C SER A 15 -2.50 -9.98 -17.95
N ASN A 16 -1.28 -9.59 -17.55
CA ASN A 16 -0.65 -9.89 -16.26
C ASN A 16 0.12 -8.66 -15.71
N PRO A 17 -0.59 -7.60 -15.28
CA PRO A 17 0.01 -6.34 -14.79
C PRO A 17 0.80 -6.49 -13.47
N SER A 18 0.77 -7.66 -12.83
CA SER A 18 1.58 -7.98 -11.66
C SER A 18 2.98 -8.50 -12.00
N SER A 19 3.22 -8.94 -13.24
CA SER A 19 4.50 -9.56 -13.65
C SER A 19 5.68 -8.59 -13.63
N ASN A 20 5.42 -7.29 -13.89
CA ASN A 20 6.43 -6.25 -13.82
C ASN A 20 5.82 -4.97 -13.23
N MET A 21 5.96 -4.81 -11.92
CA MET A 21 5.34 -3.70 -11.18
C MET A 21 5.88 -2.33 -11.58
N ALA A 22 7.15 -2.22 -11.97
CA ALA A 22 7.76 -0.98 -12.43
C ALA A 22 7.29 -0.59 -13.83
N ALA A 23 7.14 -1.56 -14.73
CA ALA A 23 6.55 -1.31 -16.04
C ALA A 23 5.06 -0.92 -15.94
N ALA A 24 4.31 -1.56 -15.04
CA ALA A 24 2.90 -1.25 -14.81
C ALA A 24 2.71 0.16 -14.22
N SER A 25 3.58 0.59 -13.30
CA SER A 25 3.54 1.94 -12.71
C SER A 25 3.85 3.02 -13.73
N LEU A 26 4.87 2.79 -14.57
CA LEU A 26 5.24 3.70 -15.65
C LEU A 26 4.13 3.79 -16.70
N ALA A 27 3.55 2.66 -17.11
CA ALA A 27 2.46 2.61 -18.08
C ALA A 27 1.22 3.36 -17.57
N LEU A 28 0.83 3.16 -16.32
CA LEU A 28 -0.29 3.89 -15.72
C LEU A 28 -0.02 5.39 -15.62
N ALA A 29 1.19 5.79 -15.22
CA ALA A 29 1.59 7.20 -15.17
C ALA A 29 1.51 7.84 -16.57
N VAL A 30 1.97 7.14 -17.61
CA VAL A 30 1.86 7.58 -19.01
C VAL A 30 0.39 7.72 -19.41
N VAL A 31 -0.49 6.78 -19.07
CA VAL A 31 -1.92 6.87 -19.38
C VAL A 31 -2.58 8.06 -18.68
N VAL A 32 -2.31 8.27 -17.38
CA VAL A 32 -2.86 9.41 -16.62
C VAL A 32 -2.37 10.73 -17.19
N VAL A 33 -1.07 10.86 -17.47
CA VAL A 33 -0.50 12.05 -18.11
C VAL A 33 -1.10 12.25 -19.49
N PHE A 34 -1.28 11.20 -20.28
CA PHE A 34 -1.88 11.29 -21.61
C PHE A 34 -3.34 11.75 -21.55
N VAL A 35 -4.12 11.24 -20.58
CA VAL A 35 -5.50 11.70 -20.34
C VAL A 35 -5.52 13.17 -19.91
N LEU A 36 -4.62 13.59 -19.03
CA LEU A 36 -4.50 14.99 -18.61
C LEU A 36 -4.07 15.89 -19.78
N VAL A 37 -3.11 15.45 -20.60
CA VAL A 37 -2.67 16.16 -21.80
C VAL A 37 -3.81 16.26 -22.80
N ILE A 38 -4.56 15.18 -23.04
CA ILE A 38 -5.74 15.22 -23.91
C ILE A 38 -6.77 16.20 -23.35
N ALA A 39 -7.04 16.20 -22.04
CA ALA A 39 -7.97 17.14 -21.42
C ALA A 39 -7.51 18.60 -21.61
N VAL A 40 -6.21 18.87 -21.44
CA VAL A 40 -5.61 20.20 -21.65
C VAL A 40 -5.60 20.58 -23.14
N VAL A 41 -5.30 19.66 -24.05
CA VAL A 41 -5.32 19.89 -25.49
C VAL A 41 -6.73 20.17 -25.97
N ILE A 42 -7.71 19.38 -25.52
CA ILE A 42 -9.14 19.64 -25.76
C ILE A 42 -9.51 21.02 -25.23
N MET A 43 -9.07 21.38 -24.02
CA MET A 43 -9.27 22.73 -23.47
C MET A 43 -8.65 23.80 -24.37
N ILE A 44 -7.40 23.63 -24.84
CA ILE A 44 -6.72 24.60 -25.72
C ILE A 44 -7.43 24.73 -27.06
N PHE A 45 -7.83 23.63 -27.70
CA PHE A 45 -8.54 23.67 -28.99
C PHE A 45 -9.96 24.24 -28.87
N ILE A 46 -10.61 24.07 -27.72
CA ILE A 46 -11.91 24.69 -27.44
C ILE A 46 -11.76 26.18 -27.09
N VAL A 47 -10.65 26.57 -26.44
CA VAL A 47 -10.38 27.96 -26.04
C VAL A 47 -9.75 28.78 -27.16
N ARG A 48 -9.02 28.17 -28.11
CA ARG A 48 -8.42 28.84 -29.27
C ARG A 48 -9.53 29.49 -30.10
N PRO A 49 -9.59 30.84 -30.15
CA PRO A 49 -10.48 31.50 -31.09
C PRO A 49 -10.07 31.05 -32.49
N LYS A 50 -11.03 30.59 -33.28
CA LYS A 50 -10.81 30.40 -34.71
C LYS A 50 -10.42 31.76 -35.27
N ASP A 51 -9.19 31.89 -35.77
CA ASP A 51 -8.75 33.11 -36.42
C ASP A 51 -9.73 33.41 -37.55
N SER A 52 -10.52 34.47 -37.35
CA SER A 52 -11.43 35.01 -38.35
C SER A 52 -10.61 35.71 -39.42
N ARG A 53 -9.85 34.94 -40.21
CA ARG A 53 -9.26 35.43 -41.46
C ARG A 53 -9.66 34.49 -42.58
N ALA A 54 -10.44 35.07 -43.50
CA ALA A 54 -10.94 34.56 -44.77
C ALA A 54 -12.19 33.66 -44.74
N ALA A 55 -13.38 34.27 -44.84
CA ALA A 55 -14.27 34.12 -46.00
C ALA A 55 -15.60 34.86 -45.74
N GLY A 56 -15.85 35.91 -46.51
CA GLY A 56 -17.18 36.49 -46.65
C GLY A 56 -18.08 35.66 -47.57
N VAL A 57 -19.39 35.86 -47.41
CA VAL A 57 -20.53 35.75 -48.36
C VAL A 57 -21.77 35.25 -47.58
N ASP A 58 -22.73 36.16 -47.39
CA ASP A 58 -24.18 35.98 -47.17
C ASP A 58 -24.73 34.96 -46.16
N THR A 59 -24.19 34.89 -44.95
CA THR A 59 -24.95 34.30 -43.81
C THR A 59 -25.88 35.35 -43.16
N PRO A 60 -27.18 35.06 -42.97
CA PRO A 60 -28.13 35.96 -42.31
C PRO A 60 -27.66 36.41 -40.91
N PRO A 61 -27.98 37.64 -40.47
CA PRO A 61 -27.57 38.16 -39.16
C PRO A 61 -28.00 37.26 -37.97
N ALA A 62 -29.11 36.56 -38.11
CA ALA A 62 -29.64 35.62 -37.12
C ALA A 62 -28.74 34.38 -36.93
N GLU A 63 -28.21 33.81 -38.02
CA GLU A 63 -27.33 32.63 -37.97
C GLU A 63 -25.93 32.99 -37.42
N ARG A 64 -25.41 34.19 -37.73
CA ARG A 64 -24.14 34.68 -37.14
C ARG A 64 -24.27 34.89 -35.63
N ARG A 65 -25.39 35.44 -35.16
CA ARG A 65 -25.68 35.60 -33.73
C ARG A 65 -25.88 34.24 -33.03
N ALA A 66 -26.58 33.30 -33.65
CA ALA A 66 -26.76 31.95 -33.11
C ALA A 66 -25.43 31.19 -32.98
N SER A 67 -24.56 31.27 -33.99
CA SER A 67 -23.21 30.66 -33.96
C SER A 67 -22.28 31.31 -32.92
N ALA A 68 -22.32 32.65 -32.78
CA ALA A 68 -21.57 33.37 -31.76
C ALA A 68 -22.05 33.05 -30.33
N VAL A 69 -23.36 32.98 -30.11
CA VAL A 69 -23.98 32.60 -28.83
C VAL A 69 -23.68 31.14 -28.49
N ALA A 70 -23.80 30.21 -29.45
CA ALA A 70 -23.44 28.81 -29.26
C ALA A 70 -21.95 28.63 -28.90
N THR A 71 -21.06 29.40 -29.55
CA THR A 71 -19.62 29.37 -29.26
C THR A 71 -19.32 29.96 -27.88
N LEU A 72 -19.95 31.07 -27.48
CA LEU A 72 -19.82 31.66 -26.14
C LEU A 72 -20.38 30.73 -25.05
N LEU A 73 -21.53 30.08 -25.28
CA LEU A 73 -22.11 29.09 -24.38
C LEU A 73 -21.22 27.85 -24.24
N ARG A 74 -20.64 27.35 -25.33
CA ARG A 74 -19.70 26.21 -25.31
C ARG A 74 -18.40 26.55 -24.58
N ARG A 75 -17.88 27.77 -24.78
CA ARG A 75 -16.67 28.29 -24.09
C ARG A 75 -16.89 28.53 -22.60
N ARG A 76 -18.12 28.87 -22.17
CA ARG A 76 -18.53 28.95 -20.76
C ARG A 76 -18.81 27.59 -20.12
N ARG A 77 -19.31 26.61 -20.90
CA ARG A 77 -19.61 25.24 -20.41
C ARG A 77 -18.36 24.37 -20.28
N ALA A 78 -17.34 24.57 -21.10
CA ALA A 78 -16.10 23.78 -21.06
C ALA A 78 -15.36 23.77 -19.70
N PRO A 79 -15.11 24.91 -19.03
CA PRO A 79 -14.47 24.89 -17.71
C PRO A 79 -15.37 24.24 -16.65
N ILE A 80 -16.69 24.38 -16.77
CA ILE A 80 -17.65 23.72 -15.88
C ILE A 80 -17.56 22.20 -16.06
N ILE A 81 -17.53 21.70 -17.29
CA ILE A 81 -17.39 20.26 -17.57
C ILE A 81 -16.05 19.74 -17.06
N ALA A 82 -14.94 20.45 -17.31
CA ALA A 82 -13.62 20.06 -16.82
C ALA A 82 -13.57 20.00 -15.28
N LEU A 83 -14.16 21.00 -14.61
CA LEU A 83 -14.29 21.03 -13.16
C LEU A 83 -15.15 19.86 -12.65
N LEU A 84 -16.28 19.56 -13.30
CA LEU A 84 -17.13 18.43 -12.94
C LEU A 84 -16.39 17.09 -13.11
N CYS A 85 -15.63 16.92 -14.19
CA CYS A 85 -14.79 15.73 -14.40
C CYS A 85 -13.70 15.61 -13.33
N PHE A 86 -13.05 16.72 -12.96
CA PHE A 86 -12.05 16.73 -11.90
C PHE A 86 -12.66 16.38 -10.54
N ILE A 87 -13.80 16.97 -10.19
CA ILE A 87 -14.55 16.66 -8.96
C ILE A 87 -14.96 15.19 -8.96
N ALA A 88 -15.47 14.66 -10.07
CA ALA A 88 -15.83 13.25 -10.19
C ALA A 88 -14.61 12.34 -9.95
N LEU A 89 -13.47 12.62 -10.57
CA LEU A 89 -12.25 11.83 -10.41
C LEU A 89 -11.75 11.85 -8.96
N VAL A 90 -11.69 13.02 -8.33
CA VAL A 90 -11.28 13.16 -6.92
C VAL A 90 -12.27 12.46 -6.01
N SER A 91 -13.57 12.60 -6.25
CA SER A 91 -14.62 11.94 -5.48
C SER A 91 -14.50 10.42 -5.55
N THR A 92 -14.31 9.85 -6.75
CA THR A 92 -14.07 8.41 -6.94
C THR A 92 -12.81 7.94 -6.24
N TYR A 93 -11.72 8.73 -6.28
CA TYR A 93 -10.49 8.38 -5.58
C TYR A 93 -10.66 8.37 -4.05
N VAL A 94 -11.34 9.39 -3.50
CA VAL A 94 -11.56 9.48 -2.05
C VAL A 94 -12.50 8.39 -1.58
N SER A 95 -13.60 8.14 -2.30
CA SER A 95 -14.59 7.13 -1.93
C SER A 95 -14.04 5.71 -2.02
N SER A 96 -13.25 5.38 -3.04
CA SER A 96 -12.63 4.05 -3.16
C SER A 96 -11.50 3.79 -2.16
N GLY A 97 -11.11 4.78 -1.36
CA GLY A 97 -10.13 4.64 -0.28
C GLY A 97 -10.73 4.56 1.12
N THR A 98 -12.05 4.46 1.27
CA THR A 98 -12.68 4.31 2.59
C THR A 98 -12.66 2.87 3.05
N ASP A 99 -12.70 2.68 4.38
CA ASP A 99 -12.71 1.34 4.97
C ASP A 99 -14.01 0.60 4.61
N SER A 100 -15.13 1.31 4.54
CA SER A 100 -16.42 0.78 4.07
C SER A 100 -16.40 0.31 2.62
N TYR A 101 -15.65 0.99 1.75
CA TYR A 101 -15.49 0.55 0.38
C TYR A 101 -14.68 -0.73 0.31
N CYS A 102 -13.55 -0.79 1.04
CA CYS A 102 -12.69 -1.96 1.08
C CYS A 102 -13.41 -3.18 1.66
N SER A 103 -14.18 -3.02 2.74
CA SER A 103 -14.88 -4.11 3.40
C SER A 103 -16.18 -4.53 2.70
N GLY A 104 -16.94 -3.59 2.14
CA GLY A 104 -18.27 -3.87 1.58
C GLY A 104 -18.31 -4.16 0.08
N THR A 105 -17.28 -3.76 -0.68
CA THR A 105 -17.29 -3.91 -2.15
C THR A 105 -16.65 -5.20 -2.62
N CYS A 106 -15.63 -5.69 -1.89
CA CYS A 106 -14.86 -6.87 -2.26
C CYS A 106 -14.99 -7.94 -1.19
N HIS A 107 -15.60 -9.08 -1.49
CA HIS A 107 -15.72 -10.20 -0.54
C HIS A 107 -14.34 -10.69 -0.06
N SER A 108 -13.31 -10.59 -0.90
CA SER A 108 -11.93 -10.97 -0.58
C SER A 108 -11.33 -10.24 0.62
N MET A 109 -11.91 -9.10 1.02
CA MET A 109 -11.42 -8.26 2.11
C MET A 109 -12.20 -8.45 3.41
N GLN A 110 -13.27 -9.25 3.42
CA GLN A 110 -14.14 -9.41 4.59
C GLN A 110 -13.39 -9.96 5.81
N ASP A 111 -12.58 -11.00 5.62
CA ASP A 111 -11.77 -11.61 6.70
C ASP A 111 -10.72 -10.63 7.23
N ALA A 112 -10.00 -9.96 6.33
CA ALA A 112 -8.98 -8.97 6.68
C ALA A 112 -9.60 -7.77 7.42
N SER A 113 -10.77 -7.31 6.99
CA SER A 113 -11.53 -6.24 7.64
C SER A 113 -12.00 -6.64 9.03
N SER A 114 -12.48 -7.88 9.17
CA SER A 114 -12.95 -8.39 10.47
C SER A 114 -11.79 -8.48 11.46
N ALA A 115 -10.66 -9.04 11.03
CA ALA A 115 -9.45 -9.13 11.84
C ALA A 115 -8.84 -7.76 12.17
N TRP A 116 -8.86 -6.81 11.23
CA TRP A 116 -8.44 -5.42 11.47
C TRP A 116 -9.32 -4.72 12.51
N SER A 117 -10.64 -4.88 12.41
CA SER A 117 -11.61 -4.24 13.32
C SER A 117 -11.47 -4.71 14.77
N ALA A 118 -10.94 -5.91 14.97
CA ALA A 118 -10.62 -6.47 16.28
C ALA A 118 -9.20 -6.15 16.77
N SER A 119 -8.39 -5.48 15.93
CA SER A 119 -7.00 -5.17 16.24
C SER A 119 -6.85 -3.83 16.97
N PRO A 120 -5.70 -3.58 17.63
CA PRO A 120 -5.37 -2.27 18.18
C PRO A 120 -5.33 -1.13 17.14
N HIS A 121 -5.27 -1.47 15.84
CA HIS A 121 -5.22 -0.52 14.72
C HIS A 121 -6.59 -0.24 14.08
N ALA A 122 -7.70 -0.66 14.71
CA ALA A 122 -9.06 -0.49 14.18
C ALA A 122 -9.47 0.98 13.92
N SER A 123 -8.75 1.95 14.47
CA SER A 123 -8.95 3.38 14.19
C SER A 123 -8.19 3.90 12.97
N SER A 124 -7.28 3.09 12.40
CA SER A 124 -6.44 3.45 11.26
C SER A 124 -7.05 2.96 9.95
N ARG A 125 -7.24 3.86 8.99
CA ARG A 125 -7.79 3.52 7.67
C ARG A 125 -6.93 2.47 6.95
N CYS A 126 -7.56 1.56 6.20
CA CYS A 126 -6.85 0.49 5.47
C CYS A 126 -5.76 1.06 4.54
N VAL A 127 -6.09 2.14 3.83
CA VAL A 127 -5.19 2.80 2.87
C VAL A 127 -3.96 3.44 3.52
N SER A 128 -4.02 3.78 4.81
CA SER A 128 -2.88 4.35 5.53
C SER A 128 -1.70 3.38 5.56
N CYS A 129 -1.97 2.07 5.62
CA CYS A 129 -0.95 1.02 5.61
C CYS A 129 -0.69 0.46 4.21
N HIS A 130 -1.73 0.30 3.38
CA HIS A 130 -1.61 -0.44 2.11
C HIS A 130 -1.24 0.41 0.88
N GLU A 131 -1.34 1.75 0.95
CA GLU A 131 -1.13 2.63 -0.20
C GLU A 131 0.01 3.64 0.02
N THR A 132 1.11 3.50 -0.72
CA THR A 132 2.33 4.29 -0.51
C THR A 132 2.36 5.65 -1.20
N SER A 133 1.63 5.77 -2.30
CA SER A 133 1.52 6.95 -3.16
C SER A 133 0.25 6.85 -3.99
N VAL A 134 -0.13 7.92 -4.69
CA VAL A 134 -1.30 7.89 -5.59
C VAL A 134 -1.14 6.84 -6.70
N ALA A 135 0.08 6.69 -7.25
CA ALA A 135 0.35 5.67 -8.27
C ALA A 135 0.18 4.25 -7.70
N ASP A 136 0.71 4.02 -6.50
CA ASP A 136 0.63 2.73 -5.81
C ASP A 136 -0.81 2.40 -5.38
N ALA A 137 -1.58 3.38 -4.93
CA ALA A 137 -3.00 3.27 -4.65
C ALA A 137 -3.77 2.82 -5.90
N ALA A 138 -3.58 3.54 -7.02
CA ALA A 138 -4.24 3.22 -8.28
C ALA A 138 -3.90 1.79 -8.74
N MET A 139 -2.62 1.41 -8.72
CA MET A 139 -2.20 0.04 -9.08
C MET A 139 -2.79 -1.03 -8.16
N THR A 140 -2.76 -0.81 -6.86
CA THR A 140 -3.27 -1.77 -5.87
C THR A 140 -4.78 -1.97 -6.09
N ARG A 141 -5.55 -0.88 -6.19
CA ARG A 141 -6.99 -0.93 -6.45
C ARG A 141 -7.32 -1.57 -7.81
N THR A 142 -6.59 -1.25 -8.87
CA THR A 142 -6.77 -1.89 -10.18
C THR A 142 -6.54 -3.40 -10.12
N ARG A 143 -5.54 -3.88 -9.36
CA ARG A 143 -5.30 -5.32 -9.18
C ARG A 143 -6.43 -6.02 -8.46
N HIS A 144 -6.97 -5.40 -7.40
CA HIS A 144 -8.14 -5.94 -6.72
C HIS A 144 -9.35 -6.04 -7.67
N LEU A 145 -9.59 -5.00 -8.47
CA LEU A 145 -10.67 -5.02 -9.47
C LEU A 145 -10.47 -6.13 -10.51
N VAL A 146 -9.28 -6.23 -11.11
CA VAL A 146 -8.97 -7.25 -12.11
C VAL A 146 -9.10 -8.66 -11.54
N ALA A 147 -8.60 -8.88 -10.33
CA ALA A 147 -8.71 -10.18 -9.66
C ALA A 147 -10.17 -10.53 -9.37
N SER A 148 -10.97 -9.58 -8.90
CA SER A 148 -12.40 -9.76 -8.64
C SER A 148 -13.15 -10.14 -9.92
N VAL A 149 -12.95 -9.42 -11.03
CA VAL A 149 -13.59 -9.74 -12.31
C VAL A 149 -13.12 -11.09 -12.86
N ALA A 150 -11.86 -11.46 -12.64
CA ALA A 150 -11.29 -12.73 -13.07
C ALA A 150 -11.60 -13.91 -12.14
N GLY A 151 -12.29 -13.71 -11.01
CA GLY A 151 -12.54 -14.74 -10.00
C GLY A 151 -11.28 -15.28 -9.33
N ARG A 152 -10.24 -14.45 -9.17
CA ARG A 152 -8.90 -14.80 -8.67
C ARG A 152 -8.54 -14.09 -7.37
N ASP A 153 -9.51 -14.02 -6.47
CA ASP A 153 -9.49 -13.18 -5.27
C ASP A 153 -8.33 -13.49 -4.29
N THR A 154 -7.77 -14.70 -4.34
CA THR A 154 -6.67 -15.14 -3.47
C THR A 154 -5.28 -14.64 -3.89
N LEU A 155 -5.11 -14.15 -5.13
CA LEU A 155 -3.80 -13.78 -5.67
C LEU A 155 -3.34 -12.36 -5.30
N VAL A 156 -4.24 -11.47 -4.90
CA VAL A 156 -3.90 -10.07 -4.58
C VAL A 156 -3.42 -9.90 -3.12
N ALA A 157 -3.56 -10.92 -2.30
CA ALA A 157 -3.46 -10.85 -0.83
C ALA A 157 -2.06 -10.68 -0.23
N ARG A 158 -1.00 -10.46 -1.01
CA ARG A 158 0.38 -10.52 -0.48
C ARG A 158 1.26 -9.30 -0.73
N LYS A 159 0.70 -8.13 -1.04
CA LYS A 159 1.54 -6.93 -1.02
C LYS A 159 1.91 -6.61 0.43
N ARG A 160 3.19 -6.82 0.75
CA ARG A 160 3.76 -6.56 2.08
C ARG A 160 3.69 -5.07 2.40
N VAL A 161 3.18 -4.73 3.59
CA VAL A 161 3.20 -3.35 4.09
C VAL A 161 4.65 -2.98 4.40
N SER A 162 5.10 -1.83 3.89
CA SER A 162 6.46 -1.32 4.14
C SER A 162 6.58 -0.77 5.56
N SER A 163 7.75 -0.96 6.19
CA SER A 163 8.07 -0.38 7.51
C SER A 163 7.92 1.14 7.56
N LEU A 164 8.05 1.84 6.43
CA LEU A 164 7.82 3.29 6.36
C LEU A 164 6.40 3.68 6.81
N ARG A 165 5.42 2.80 6.55
CA ARG A 165 4.01 3.00 6.95
C ARG A 165 3.86 2.91 8.46
N CYS A 166 4.50 1.91 9.07
CA CYS A 166 4.54 1.74 10.52
C CYS A 166 5.21 2.95 11.18
N LEU A 167 6.35 3.39 10.65
CA LEU A 167 7.16 4.49 11.18
C LEU A 167 6.51 5.86 11.02
N GLY A 168 5.47 6.00 10.19
CA GLY A 168 4.66 7.22 10.10
C GLY A 168 3.98 7.57 11.44
N CYS A 169 3.57 6.55 12.20
CA CYS A 169 2.99 6.72 13.54
C CYS A 169 3.95 6.29 14.65
N HIS A 170 4.79 5.27 14.40
CA HIS A 170 5.72 4.70 15.39
C HIS A 170 7.16 5.23 15.25
N GLY A 171 7.36 6.45 14.77
CA GLY A 171 8.70 7.01 14.53
C GLY A 171 9.61 7.02 15.77
N ALA A 172 9.03 7.13 16.96
CA ALA A 172 9.76 7.16 18.23
C ALA A 172 10.59 5.90 18.51
N ILE A 173 10.20 4.74 17.96
CA ILE A 173 10.91 3.47 18.22
C ILE A 173 12.35 3.48 17.68
N ARG A 174 12.68 4.39 16.76
CA ARG A 174 14.01 4.48 16.16
C ARG A 174 15.09 4.90 17.15
N GLY A 175 14.72 5.64 18.20
CA GLY A 175 15.68 6.26 19.12
C GLY A 175 15.67 5.67 20.52
N GLY A 176 15.00 4.53 20.75
CA GLY A 176 14.82 4.00 22.10
C GLY A 176 14.90 2.49 22.20
N THR A 177 15.15 2.05 23.43
CA THR A 177 15.06 0.67 23.86
C THR A 177 13.63 0.39 24.32
N THR A 178 13.06 -0.71 23.86
CA THR A 178 11.70 -1.15 24.22
C THR A 178 11.76 -2.54 24.81
N THR A 179 11.07 -2.74 25.93
CA THR A 179 10.89 -4.07 26.53
C THR A 179 9.48 -4.57 26.22
N SER A 180 9.38 -5.77 25.67
CA SER A 180 8.09 -6.43 25.45
C SER A 180 7.49 -6.96 26.75
N GLU A 181 6.20 -7.26 26.77
CA GLU A 181 5.51 -7.89 27.91
C GLU A 181 6.14 -9.22 28.37
N ARG A 182 6.91 -9.87 27.49
CA ARG A 182 7.63 -11.13 27.78
C ARG A 182 9.07 -10.90 28.23
N GLY A 183 9.43 -9.67 28.58
CA GLY A 183 10.79 -9.30 29.02
C GLY A 183 11.82 -9.25 27.91
N ILE A 184 11.43 -9.27 26.62
CA ILE A 184 12.40 -9.12 25.52
C ILE A 184 12.75 -7.65 25.34
N VAL A 185 14.02 -7.29 25.56
CA VAL A 185 14.59 -5.96 25.37
C VAL A 185 15.09 -5.83 23.93
N VAL A 186 14.66 -4.77 23.24
CA VAL A 186 14.97 -4.54 21.83
C VAL A 186 15.27 -3.07 21.58
N GLU A 187 16.38 -2.80 20.90
CA GLU A 187 16.69 -1.49 20.32
C GLU A 187 16.38 -1.50 18.83
N HIS A 188 15.17 -1.07 18.48
CA HIS A 188 14.66 -1.14 17.11
C HIS A 188 15.51 -0.34 16.11
N GLY A 189 16.18 0.74 16.56
CA GLY A 189 17.04 1.56 15.71
C GLY A 189 18.11 0.76 14.97
N TYR A 190 18.84 -0.10 15.69
CA TYR A 190 19.89 -0.94 15.09
C TYR A 190 19.32 -1.99 14.13
N ILE A 191 18.17 -2.57 14.47
CA ILE A 191 17.48 -3.56 13.63
C ILE A 191 17.01 -2.94 12.32
N ILE A 192 16.42 -1.75 12.39
CA ILE A 192 15.96 -1.00 11.22
C ILE A 192 17.17 -0.56 10.37
N ALA A 193 18.26 -0.11 10.99
CA ALA A 193 19.49 0.26 10.29
C ALA A 193 20.15 -0.94 9.59
N ALA A 194 20.01 -2.14 10.15
CA ALA A 194 20.41 -3.40 9.51
C ALA A 194 19.47 -3.86 8.37
N GLY A 195 18.41 -3.10 8.09
CA GLY A 195 17.50 -3.34 6.97
C GLY A 195 16.37 -4.34 7.25
N MET A 196 16.16 -4.75 8.51
CA MET A 196 15.02 -5.63 8.83
C MET A 196 13.71 -4.86 8.84
N GLU A 197 12.67 -5.45 8.23
CA GLU A 197 11.34 -4.84 8.16
C GLU A 197 10.50 -5.18 9.40
N CYS A 198 9.60 -4.27 9.82
CA CYS A 198 8.74 -4.44 11.00
C CYS A 198 7.95 -5.75 10.98
N LEU A 199 7.44 -6.14 9.80
CA LEU A 199 6.64 -7.35 9.61
C LEU A 199 7.46 -8.65 9.65
N GLU A 200 8.79 -8.61 9.76
CA GLU A 200 9.59 -9.83 10.00
C GLU A 200 9.38 -10.37 11.41
N CYS A 201 9.09 -9.47 12.35
CA CYS A 201 8.78 -9.81 13.73
C CYS A 201 7.27 -9.68 14.01
N HIS A 202 6.64 -8.58 13.57
CA HIS A 202 5.25 -8.24 13.86
C HIS A 202 4.27 -8.64 12.73
N ALA A 203 4.35 -9.89 12.27
CA ALA A 203 3.66 -10.35 11.06
C ALA A 203 2.13 -10.15 11.04
N SER A 204 1.46 -10.11 12.19
CA SER A 204 0.00 -10.02 12.30
C SER A 204 -0.51 -8.69 12.91
N VAL A 205 0.34 -7.66 13.05
CA VAL A 205 -0.02 -6.46 13.84
C VAL A 205 -1.18 -5.62 13.30
N GLY A 206 -1.39 -5.63 11.99
CA GLY A 206 -2.50 -4.90 11.36
C GLY A 206 -3.83 -5.66 11.31
N HIS A 207 -3.80 -6.98 11.51
CA HIS A 207 -4.94 -7.88 11.33
C HIS A 207 -4.96 -8.98 12.42
N GLY A 208 -4.55 -8.63 13.64
CA GLY A 208 -4.30 -9.58 14.72
C GLY A 208 -3.76 -8.91 15.97
N SER A 209 -3.21 -9.69 16.90
CA SER A 209 -2.88 -9.24 18.26
C SER A 209 -1.70 -8.27 18.37
N GLY A 210 -0.93 -8.01 17.31
CA GLY A 210 0.23 -7.11 17.39
C GLY A 210 1.51 -7.71 17.95
N ALA A 211 1.42 -8.86 18.61
CA ALA A 211 2.57 -9.53 19.19
C ALA A 211 3.57 -9.99 18.11
N ALA A 212 4.85 -9.95 18.48
CA ALA A 212 5.87 -10.59 17.67
C ALA A 212 5.58 -12.09 17.54
N GLY A 213 5.70 -12.62 16.33
CA GLY A 213 5.39 -14.01 16.01
C GLY A 213 6.26 -15.02 16.77
N ARG A 214 5.88 -16.30 16.74
CA ARG A 214 6.75 -17.37 17.22
C ARG A 214 8.00 -17.47 16.33
N GLY A 215 9.16 -17.80 16.91
CA GLY A 215 10.41 -17.99 16.16
C GLY A 215 11.20 -16.73 15.84
N VAL A 216 10.83 -15.57 16.40
CA VAL A 216 11.56 -14.29 16.19
C VAL A 216 13.00 -14.34 16.71
N MET A 217 13.30 -15.18 17.70
CA MET A 217 14.65 -15.33 18.23
C MET A 217 15.68 -15.63 17.15
N GLY A 218 15.34 -16.47 16.16
CA GLY A 218 16.26 -16.77 15.04
C GLY A 218 16.66 -15.54 14.22
N ARG A 219 15.80 -14.51 14.16
CA ARG A 219 16.12 -13.23 13.52
C ARG A 219 17.20 -12.49 14.32
N CYS A 220 17.08 -12.47 15.65
CA CYS A 220 18.07 -11.85 16.53
C CYS A 220 19.43 -12.56 16.41
N LEU A 221 19.42 -13.90 16.41
CA LEU A 221 20.61 -14.74 16.31
C LEU A 221 21.33 -14.66 14.95
N THR A 222 20.73 -13.99 13.94
CA THR A 222 21.43 -13.70 12.68
C THR A 222 22.63 -12.76 12.90
N CYS A 223 22.56 -11.93 13.95
CA CYS A 223 23.63 -11.02 14.36
C CYS A 223 24.17 -11.33 15.75
N HIS A 224 23.32 -11.82 16.66
CA HIS A 224 23.72 -12.27 18.00
C HIS A 224 24.13 -13.74 17.96
N ASP A 225 25.26 -14.02 17.33
CA ASP A 225 25.81 -15.36 17.12
C ASP A 225 26.93 -15.73 18.11
N GLY A 226 27.34 -14.78 18.96
CA GLY A 226 28.46 -14.94 19.89
C GLY A 226 29.81 -14.48 19.30
N GLU A 227 29.88 -14.20 18.00
CA GLU A 227 31.05 -13.65 17.33
C GLU A 227 30.86 -12.15 17.02
N ARG A 228 29.75 -11.81 16.35
CA ARG A 228 29.42 -10.44 15.93
C ARG A 228 28.75 -9.65 17.04
N ALA A 229 27.90 -10.30 17.81
CA ALA A 229 27.28 -9.74 19.00
C ALA A 229 27.02 -10.82 20.05
N LEU A 230 26.97 -10.40 21.32
CA LEU A 230 26.74 -11.29 22.45
C LEU A 230 25.39 -12.01 22.30
N ASN A 231 25.39 -13.32 22.48
CA ASN A 231 24.22 -14.19 22.34
C ASN A 231 23.73 -14.80 23.67
N ALA A 232 24.29 -14.34 24.79
CA ALA A 232 23.88 -14.79 26.11
C ALA A 232 22.42 -14.36 26.38
N CYS A 233 21.64 -15.22 27.03
CA CYS A 233 20.19 -15.04 27.16
C CYS A 233 19.80 -13.68 27.77
N PHE A 234 20.54 -13.21 28.78
CA PHE A 234 20.29 -11.95 29.49
C PHE A 234 20.57 -10.69 28.66
N VAL A 235 21.19 -10.83 27.48
CA VAL A 235 21.38 -9.71 26.55
C VAL A 235 20.03 -9.25 25.99
N CYS A 236 19.11 -10.19 25.79
CA CYS A 236 17.78 -9.90 25.24
C CYS A 236 16.65 -10.11 26.26
N HIS A 237 16.85 -10.89 27.32
CA HIS A 237 15.80 -11.21 28.29
C HIS A 237 16.02 -10.50 29.64
N GLU A 238 15.11 -9.63 30.01
CA GLU A 238 14.90 -9.17 31.38
C GLU A 238 14.12 -10.26 32.15
N GLY A 239 14.86 -11.22 32.71
CA GLY A 239 14.32 -12.30 33.53
C GLY A 239 14.57 -13.70 32.98
N ASP A 240 13.99 -14.72 33.63
CA ASP A 240 14.14 -16.12 33.21
C ASP A 240 13.36 -16.36 31.89
N PRO A 241 14.04 -16.70 30.77
CA PRO A 241 13.40 -16.97 29.49
C PRO A 241 12.39 -18.14 29.56
N SER A 242 12.50 -19.00 30.58
CA SER A 242 11.55 -20.10 30.87
C SER A 242 10.16 -19.60 31.23
N MET A 243 10.05 -18.41 31.85
CA MET A 243 8.79 -17.83 32.30
C MET A 243 7.92 -17.38 31.11
N ALA A 244 8.54 -16.89 30.03
CA ALA A 244 7.83 -16.55 28.79
C ALA A 244 7.22 -17.79 28.10
N ALA A 245 7.83 -18.97 28.31
CA ALA A 245 7.32 -20.24 27.81
C ALA A 245 6.22 -20.85 28.70
N ALA A 246 6.09 -20.38 29.95
CA ALA A 246 5.11 -20.87 30.93
C ALA A 246 3.77 -20.11 30.88
N ALA A 247 3.76 -18.85 30.42
CA ALA A 247 2.61 -17.92 30.47
C ALA A 247 1.36 -18.29 29.62
N GLY A 248 1.20 -19.55 29.22
CA GLY A 248 0.01 -20.04 28.51
C GLY A 248 -0.22 -21.54 28.63
N ARG A 249 0.34 -22.19 29.67
CA ARG A 249 0.24 -23.63 29.87
C ARG A 249 -0.27 -23.94 31.29
N ASP A 250 -1.35 -24.71 31.35
CA ASP A 250 -2.02 -25.15 32.60
C ASP A 250 -1.33 -26.38 33.24
N PHE A 251 0.00 -26.45 33.15
CA PHE A 251 0.76 -27.53 33.79
C PHE A 251 1.41 -27.02 35.08
N GLY A 252 1.43 -27.85 36.13
CA GLY A 252 2.07 -27.52 37.41
C GLY A 252 3.54 -27.16 37.24
N SER A 253 4.06 -26.27 38.09
CA SER A 253 5.45 -25.83 38.02
C SER A 253 6.40 -26.95 38.44
N VAL A 254 7.46 -27.14 37.66
CA VAL A 254 8.61 -27.98 38.01
C VAL A 254 9.86 -27.11 37.90
N THR A 255 10.70 -27.14 38.94
CA THR A 255 11.97 -26.41 38.95
C THR A 255 12.93 -27.03 37.95
N LEU A 256 13.26 -26.30 36.89
CA LEU A 256 14.26 -26.71 35.92
C LEU A 256 15.62 -26.05 36.26
N PRO A 257 16.74 -26.74 35.97
CA PRO A 257 18.06 -26.11 36.02
C PRO A 257 18.16 -24.94 35.02
N PRO A 258 19.11 -24.00 35.19
CA PRO A 258 19.24 -22.82 34.35
C PRO A 258 19.23 -23.19 32.86
N PRO A 259 18.41 -22.52 32.04
CA PRO A 259 18.23 -22.90 30.65
C PRO A 259 19.55 -22.73 29.88
N ARG A 260 19.89 -23.78 29.14
CA ARG A 260 21.01 -23.82 28.19
C ARG A 260 20.46 -23.76 26.77
N CYS A 261 21.27 -23.32 25.81
CA CYS A 261 20.84 -23.18 24.41
C CYS A 261 20.25 -24.49 23.84
N ASP A 262 20.77 -25.65 24.28
CA ASP A 262 20.35 -27.00 23.92
C ASP A 262 19.10 -27.52 24.68
N GLY A 263 18.64 -26.80 25.70
CA GLY A 263 17.50 -27.19 26.53
C GLY A 263 16.14 -26.87 25.93
N CYS A 264 16.07 -25.95 24.95
CA CYS A 264 14.83 -25.57 24.27
C CYS A 264 14.91 -25.69 22.74
N HIS A 265 16.11 -25.77 22.17
CA HIS A 265 16.38 -26.00 20.77
C HIS A 265 17.49 -27.04 20.62
N ALA A 266 17.51 -27.81 19.53
CA ALA A 266 18.70 -28.59 19.21
C ALA A 266 19.85 -27.61 18.89
N ALA A 267 21.01 -27.79 19.53
CA ALA A 267 22.22 -27.09 19.13
C ALA A 267 22.55 -27.44 17.66
N PRO A 268 23.03 -26.48 16.85
CA PRO A 268 23.44 -26.74 15.47
C PRO A 268 24.56 -27.78 15.39
#